data_AF-A0A6J4IEZ8-F1
#
_entry.id   AF-A0A6J4IEZ8-F1
#
_cell.length_a   1.000
_cell.length_b   1.000
_cell.length_c   1.000
_cell.angle_alpha   90.00
_cell.angle_beta   90.00
_cell.angle_gamma   90.00
#
_symmetry.space_group_name_H-M   'P 1'
#
loop_
_entity.id
_entity.type
_entity.pdbx_description
1 polymer ?
#
loop_
_entity_poly.entity_id
_entity_poly.type
_entity_poly.pdbx_seq_one_letter_code
_entity_poly.pdbx_strand_id
1 'polypeptide(L)'
;ACQELISALPTELGDRPARPVRSSSPYVVAWGEPAVVLRCGVARPPSFLATVEVQDINGVTWFPERRGGTTAWTVVDRPVYVEVLAPASDASNSVARLSTPVSRALARRALDPAD
;
A
#
# COMPACT_ATOMS: atom_id res chain seq x y z
N ALA A 1 5.81 12.83 -4.70
CA ALA A 1 5.59 11.46 -4.17
C ALA A 1 4.12 11.21 -3.81
N CYS A 2 3.64 11.54 -2.59
CA CYS A 2 2.27 11.15 -2.22
C CYS A 2 1.17 11.82 -3.05
N GLN A 3 1.30 13.10 -3.37
CA GLN A 3 0.35 13.77 -4.26
C GLN A 3 0.28 13.08 -5.64
N GLU A 4 1.43 12.76 -6.24
CA GLU A 4 1.51 12.05 -7.52
C GLU A 4 0.86 10.66 -7.44
N LEU A 5 1.13 9.91 -6.36
CA LEU A 5 0.50 8.61 -6.14
C LEU A 5 -1.02 8.76 -6.09
N ILE A 6 -1.54 9.65 -5.25
CA ILE A 6 -2.98 9.81 -5.06
C ILE A 6 -3.67 10.20 -6.37
N SER A 7 -3.06 11.06 -7.18
CA SER A 7 -3.58 11.42 -8.51
C SER A 7 -3.53 10.27 -9.53
N ALA A 8 -2.68 9.26 -9.32
CA ALA A 8 -2.57 8.10 -10.20
C ALA A 8 -3.44 6.91 -9.77
N LEU A 9 -4.05 6.97 -8.59
CA LEU A 9 -4.89 5.89 -8.07
C LEU A 9 -6.20 5.76 -8.86
N PRO A 10 -6.71 4.53 -9.01
CA PRO A 10 -7.94 4.32 -9.73
C PRO A 10 -9.15 4.74 -8.89
N THR A 11 -10.21 5.19 -9.56
CA THR A 11 -11.52 5.43 -8.94
C THR A 11 -12.20 4.13 -8.51
N GLU A 12 -11.82 3.00 -9.10
CA GLU A 12 -12.32 1.65 -8.78
C GLU A 12 -11.17 0.66 -8.64
N LEU A 13 -11.20 -0.16 -7.58
CA LEU A 13 -10.21 -1.20 -7.33
C LEU A 13 -10.83 -2.57 -7.61
N GLY A 14 -10.78 -3.01 -8.88
CA GLY A 14 -11.63 -4.11 -9.34
C GLY A 14 -13.08 -3.67 -9.29
N ASP A 15 -13.95 -4.47 -8.67
CA ASP A 15 -15.39 -4.13 -8.52
C ASP A 15 -15.67 -3.26 -7.27
N ARG A 16 -14.62 -2.73 -6.62
CA ARG A 16 -14.73 -1.93 -5.40
C ARG A 16 -14.66 -0.43 -5.75
N PRO A 17 -15.76 0.34 -5.68
CA PRO A 17 -15.72 1.77 -5.92
C PRO A 17 -14.98 2.51 -4.80
N ALA A 18 -14.36 3.63 -5.12
CA ALA A 18 -13.79 4.53 -4.12
C ALA A 18 -14.87 5.00 -3.14
N ARG A 19 -14.48 5.19 -1.88
CA ARG A 19 -15.38 5.62 -0.80
C ARG A 19 -14.81 6.81 -0.04
N PRO A 20 -15.68 7.62 0.61
CA PRO A 20 -15.23 8.69 1.48
C PRO A 20 -14.40 8.16 2.65
N VAL A 21 -13.35 8.89 3.01
CA VAL A 21 -12.50 8.64 4.19
C VAL A 21 -12.50 9.88 5.07
N ARG A 22 -12.69 9.69 6.39
CA ARG A 22 -12.44 10.73 7.38
C ARG A 22 -11.00 10.60 7.88
N SER A 23 -10.13 11.49 7.43
CA SER A 23 -8.70 11.52 7.76
C SER A 23 -8.22 12.97 7.83
N SER A 24 -7.28 13.25 8.72
CA SER A 24 -6.57 14.54 8.75
C SER A 24 -5.50 14.65 7.66
N SER A 25 -5.01 13.51 7.14
CA SER A 25 -4.11 13.45 6.00
C SER A 25 -4.91 13.41 4.68
N PRO A 26 -4.52 14.22 3.67
CA PRO A 26 -5.12 14.18 2.34
C PRO A 26 -4.65 12.96 1.51
N TYR A 27 -3.69 12.18 2.02
CA TYR A 27 -3.08 11.07 1.28
C TYR A 27 -3.64 9.71 1.69
N VAL A 28 -4.95 9.66 1.90
CA VAL A 28 -5.69 8.45 2.26
C VAL A 28 -6.85 8.22 1.30
N VAL A 29 -6.90 7.03 0.71
CA VAL A 29 -7.98 6.60 -0.19
C VAL A 29 -8.48 5.25 0.28
N ALA A 30 -9.77 4.99 0.12
CA ALA A 30 -10.34 3.68 0.40
C ALA A 30 -11.30 3.25 -0.70
N TRP A 31 -11.49 1.94 -0.83
CA TRP A 31 -12.43 1.32 -1.77
C TRP A 31 -13.27 0.24 -1.10
N GLY A 32 -14.56 0.20 -1.47
CA GLY A 32 -15.50 -0.87 -1.12
C GLY A 32 -15.80 -1.05 0.37
N GLU A 33 -16.50 -2.15 0.67
CA GLU A 33 -16.89 -2.61 2.00
C GLU A 33 -16.89 -4.15 1.98
N PRO A 34 -16.08 -4.86 2.80
CA PRO A 34 -15.06 -4.35 3.71
C PRO A 34 -13.98 -3.53 2.99
N ALA A 35 -13.51 -2.46 3.63
CA ALA A 35 -12.64 -1.48 2.99
C ALA A 35 -11.23 -2.03 2.69
N VAL A 36 -10.71 -1.71 1.51
CA VAL A 36 -9.27 -1.64 1.25
C VAL A 36 -8.86 -0.18 1.45
N VAL A 37 -7.88 0.09 2.31
CA VAL A 37 -7.46 1.45 2.66
C VAL A 37 -5.99 1.63 2.31
N LEU A 38 -5.67 2.63 1.48
CA LEU A 38 -4.32 3.05 1.16
C LEU A 38 -3.98 4.34 1.91
N ARG A 39 -2.81 4.38 2.56
CA ARG A 39 -2.25 5.54 3.23
C ARG A 39 -0.83 5.78 2.72
N CYS A 40 -0.58 6.93 2.10
CA CYS A 40 0.76 7.29 1.67
C CYS A 40 1.48 8.17 2.71
N GLY A 41 2.78 7.99 2.84
CA GLY A 41 3.62 8.79 3.73
C GLY A 41 3.54 8.33 5.18
N VAL A 42 3.29 7.03 5.39
CA VAL A 42 3.40 6.44 6.73
C VAL A 42 4.87 6.38 7.15
N ALA A 43 5.12 6.23 8.45
CA ALA A 43 6.46 5.95 8.94
C ALA A 43 6.92 4.56 8.46
N ARG A 44 8.25 4.36 8.37
CA ARG A 44 8.82 3.03 8.18
C ARG A 44 8.27 2.08 9.27
N PRO A 45 7.70 0.92 8.93
CA PRO A 45 7.29 -0.05 9.94
C PRO A 45 8.50 -0.46 10.80
N PRO A 46 8.41 -0.42 12.14
CA PRO A 46 9.55 -0.78 13.00
C PRO A 46 9.93 -2.27 12.88
N SER A 47 8.99 -3.10 12.43
CA SER A 47 9.16 -4.52 12.14
C SER A 47 9.81 -4.81 10.79
N PHE A 48 10.02 -3.80 9.94
CA PHE A 48 10.70 -3.98 8.65
C PHE A 48 12.22 -4.09 8.86
N LEU A 49 12.67 -5.25 9.31
CA LEU A 49 14.08 -5.58 9.58
C LEU A 49 14.72 -6.29 8.38
N ALA A 50 16.04 -6.29 8.27
CA ALA A 50 16.76 -6.94 7.16
C ALA A 50 16.48 -8.46 7.03
N THR A 51 15.97 -9.09 8.09
CA THR A 51 15.67 -10.52 8.16
C THR A 51 14.23 -10.87 7.73
N VAL A 52 13.37 -9.88 7.48
CA VAL A 52 11.96 -10.17 7.16
C VAL A 52 11.77 -10.48 5.68
N GLU A 53 10.76 -11.29 5.41
CA GLU A 53 10.36 -11.60 4.04
C GLU A 53 9.57 -10.43 3.42
N VAL A 54 9.89 -10.13 2.16
CA VAL A 54 9.17 -9.18 1.32
C VAL A 54 8.74 -9.88 0.03
N GLN A 55 7.73 -9.33 -0.64
CA GLN A 55 7.18 -9.88 -1.88
C GLN A 55 7.26 -8.84 -2.99
N ASP A 56 7.94 -9.16 -4.09
CA ASP A 56 7.81 -8.36 -5.33
C ASP A 56 6.53 -8.79 -6.04
N ILE A 57 5.60 -7.84 -6.19
CA ILE A 57 4.32 -8.03 -6.86
C ILE A 57 4.24 -6.94 -7.92
N ASN A 58 4.22 -7.35 -9.20
CA ASN A 58 4.15 -6.45 -10.35
C ASN A 58 5.20 -5.31 -10.31
N GLY A 59 6.43 -5.60 -9.86
CA GLY A 59 7.51 -4.63 -9.82
C GLY A 59 7.44 -3.65 -8.64
N VAL A 60 6.67 -3.96 -7.60
CA VAL A 60 6.63 -3.23 -6.34
C VAL A 60 6.96 -4.20 -5.21
N THR A 61 7.88 -3.82 -4.33
CA THR A 61 8.28 -4.65 -3.19
C THR A 61 7.40 -4.32 -2.00
N TRP A 62 6.64 -5.31 -1.55
CA TRP A 62 5.70 -5.18 -0.44
C TRP A 62 6.14 -5.99 0.78
N PHE A 63 6.03 -5.37 1.95
CA PHE A 63 6.21 -6.00 3.26
C PHE A 63 4.83 -6.28 3.89
N PRO A 64 4.39 -7.56 3.99
CA PRO A 64 3.11 -7.92 4.58
C PRO A 64 3.18 -8.13 6.10
N GLU A 65 2.21 -7.56 6.81
CA GLU A 65 1.98 -7.79 8.23
C GLU A 65 0.54 -8.25 8.48
N ARG A 66 0.36 -9.47 8.96
CA ARG A 66 -0.98 -10.02 9.23
C ARG A 66 -1.52 -9.44 10.54
N ARG A 67 -2.73 -8.87 10.50
CA ARG A 67 -3.41 -8.23 11.63
C ARG A 67 -4.82 -8.81 11.75
N GLY A 68 -4.92 -10.02 12.31
CA GLY A 68 -6.18 -10.74 12.46
C GLY A 68 -6.89 -10.95 11.11
N GLY A 69 -8.08 -10.37 10.95
CA GLY A 69 -8.89 -10.43 9.71
C GLY A 69 -8.39 -9.55 8.56
N THR A 70 -7.29 -8.81 8.74
CA THR A 70 -6.70 -7.92 7.72
C THR A 70 -5.21 -8.21 7.54
N THR A 71 -4.63 -7.70 6.46
CA THR A 71 -3.18 -7.66 6.26
C THR A 71 -2.80 -6.23 5.89
N ALA A 72 -1.82 -5.67 6.59
CA ALA A 72 -1.20 -4.39 6.26
C ALA A 72 0.00 -4.67 5.34
N TRP A 73 -0.04 -4.16 4.12
CA TRP A 73 1.03 -4.30 3.14
C TRP A 73 1.72 -2.96 2.97
N THR A 74 3.02 -2.88 3.27
CA THR A 74 3.78 -1.65 3.11
C THR A 74 4.69 -1.71 1.90
N VAL A 75 4.61 -0.73 1.00
CA VAL A 75 5.60 -0.56 -0.07
C VAL A 75 6.92 -0.10 0.54
N VAL A 76 8.00 -0.84 0.29
CA VAL A 76 9.32 -0.61 0.92
C VAL A 76 10.45 -0.30 -0.08
N ASP A 77 10.18 -0.31 -1.38
CA ASP A 77 11.14 -0.01 -2.45
C ASP A 77 10.83 1.29 -3.20
N ARG A 78 10.19 2.25 -2.52
CA ARG A 78 9.80 3.58 -3.05
C ARG A 78 10.28 4.69 -2.10
N PRO A 79 10.39 5.95 -2.56
CA PRO A 79 10.88 7.06 -1.74
C PRO A 79 9.96 7.43 -0.56
N VAL A 80 8.73 6.93 -0.54
CA VAL A 80 7.77 7.07 0.56
C VAL A 80 7.16 5.70 0.86
N TYR A 81 6.91 5.42 2.14
CA TYR A 81 6.19 4.22 2.55
C TYR A 81 4.70 4.38 2.31
N VAL A 82 4.09 3.36 1.73
CA VAL A 82 2.65 3.33 1.41
C VAL A 82 2.06 2.09 2.06
N GLU A 83 1.18 2.26 3.03
CA GLU A 83 0.47 1.16 3.70
C GLU A 83 -0.86 0.91 2.97
N VAL A 84 -1.15 -0.35 2.66
CA VAL A 84 -2.44 -0.84 2.21
C VAL A 84 -2.98 -1.82 3.24
N LEU A 85 -4.05 -1.44 3.94
CA LEU A 85 -4.79 -2.35 4.80
C LEU A 85 -5.90 -2.99 3.97
N ALA A 86 -5.88 -4.31 3.82
CA ALA A 86 -6.87 -5.06 3.06
C ALA A 86 -7.44 -6.24 3.86
N PRO A 87 -8.70 -6.63 3.63
CA PRO A 87 -9.26 -7.86 4.19
C PRO A 87 -8.42 -9.07 3.78
N ALA A 88 -8.15 -9.98 4.71
CA ALA A 88 -7.27 -11.11 4.47
C ALA A 88 -7.70 -12.01 3.30
N SER A 89 -8.99 -12.04 2.97
CA SER A 89 -9.56 -12.80 1.84
C SER A 89 -9.25 -12.20 0.46
N ASP A 90 -8.84 -10.93 0.38
CA ASP A 90 -8.66 -10.20 -0.89
C ASP A 90 -7.35 -9.39 -0.93
N ALA A 91 -6.47 -9.59 0.06
CA ALA A 91 -5.31 -8.73 0.26
C ALA A 91 -4.31 -8.80 -0.92
N SER A 92 -3.97 -10.00 -1.39
CA SER A 92 -3.03 -10.19 -2.50
C SER A 92 -3.53 -9.59 -3.82
N ASN A 93 -4.81 -9.75 -4.12
CA ASN A 93 -5.44 -9.18 -5.32
C ASN A 93 -5.45 -7.65 -5.26
N SER A 94 -5.78 -7.08 -4.09
CA SER A 94 -5.77 -5.64 -3.87
C SER A 94 -4.38 -5.03 -4.11
N VAL A 95 -3.33 -5.61 -3.52
CA VAL A 95 -1.96 -5.09 -3.71
C VAL A 95 -1.45 -5.33 -5.13
N ALA A 96 -1.81 -6.44 -5.78
CA ALA A 96 -1.45 -6.67 -7.18
C ALA A 96 -2.01 -5.59 -8.10
N ARG A 97 -3.27 -5.17 -7.89
CA ARG A 97 -3.91 -4.09 -8.65
C ARG A 97 -3.30 -2.72 -8.35
N LEU A 98 -2.98 -2.44 -7.08
CA LEU A 98 -2.35 -1.18 -6.66
C LEU A 98 -0.87 -1.08 -7.04
N SER A 99 -0.22 -2.19 -7.37
CA SER A 99 1.19 -2.17 -7.76
C SER A 99 1.44 -1.39 -9.05
N THR A 100 0.51 -1.43 -10.02
CA THR A 100 0.63 -0.67 -11.28
C THR A 100 0.64 0.85 -11.08
N PRO A 101 -0.34 1.48 -10.38
CA PRO A 101 -0.28 2.91 -10.13
C PRO A 101 0.89 3.29 -9.22
N VAL A 102 1.29 2.44 -8.26
CA VAL A 102 2.48 2.69 -7.43
C VAL A 102 3.77 2.71 -8.25
N SER A 103 3.99 1.72 -9.13
CA SER A 103 5.19 1.66 -9.96
C SER A 103 5.27 2.77 -11.00
N ARG A 104 4.12 3.23 -11.51
CA ARG A 104 4.05 4.38 -12.44
C ARG A 104 4.31 5.71 -11.74
N ALA A 105 3.74 5.91 -10.55
CA ALA A 105 3.80 7.20 -9.86
C ALA A 105 5.11 7.40 -9.08
N LEU A 106 5.73 6.32 -8.60
CA LEU A 106 6.88 6.40 -7.70
C LEU A 106 8.07 5.60 -8.25
N ALA A 107 9.22 6.26 -8.36
CA ALA A 107 10.46 5.62 -8.79
C ALA A 107 10.95 4.58 -7.76
N ARG A 108 11.51 3.46 -8.25
CA ARG A 108 12.10 2.43 -7.40
C ARG A 108 13.37 2.97 -6.71
N ARG A 109 13.58 2.55 -5.45
CA ARG A 109 14.81 2.81 -4.67
C ARG A 109 15.26 1.51 -3.98
N ALA A 110 16.53 1.46 -3.56
CA ALA A 110 17.03 0.43 -2.65
C ALA A 110 16.22 0.40 -1.34
N LEU A 111 16.08 -0.79 -0.77
CA LEU A 111 15.41 -1.00 0.51
C LEU A 111 16.21 -0.36 1.66
N ASP A 112 15.51 0.11 2.69
CA ASP A 112 16.07 0.75 3.89
C ASP A 112 15.42 0.15 5.16
N PRO A 113 15.70 -1.12 5.47
CA PRO A 113 15.19 -1.76 6.68
C PRO A 113 15.72 -1.08 7.94
N ALA A 114 15.01 -1.25 9.06
CA ALA A 114 15.52 -0.87 10.37
C ALA A 114 16.67 -1.80 10.80
N ASP A 115 17.59 -1.24 11.61
CA ASP A 115 18.75 -1.94 12.19
C ASP A 115 18.34 -3.06 13.17
#